data_AF-A0AAE0B3V3-F1
#
_entry.id   AF-A0AAE0B3V3-F1
#
_cell.length_a   1.000
_cell.length_b   1.000
_cell.length_c   1.000
_cell.angle_alpha   90.00
_cell.angle_beta   90.00
_cell.angle_gamma   90.00
#
_symmetry.space_group_name_H-M   'P 1'
#
loop_
_entity.id
_entity.type
_entity.pdbx_description
1 polymer ?
#
loop_
_entity_poly.entity_id
_entity_poly.type
_entity_poly.pdbx_seq_one_letter_code
_entity_poly.pdbx_strand_id
1 'polypeptide(L)'
;MISINISPTIYILSIFLLLSASLTTSFSIQNNFIKCLSINSHVPIPSTTIFTPNNSSLATILDSRAENLRLTEPSVPKPVLLFTPLNESHVQAAVICSKKLGINIRFRSGGHDFEGLSYVSFIEKPFVVIDLANLRSISVDIKTETAWAQVGATLGEVYYSIAEKSKVHGFPAGFCPSIGVGGHITGGGYGSLLRKYGLAADNVVDALIVDSNGRLLDRKSMGEDLFWAIRGGGGGSFAAILSWKIKLVAVPETVTVFTVTRNQDTKLL
;
A
#
# COMPACT_ATOMS: atom_id res chain seq x y z
N MET A 1 60.07 -14.30 -28.88
CA MET A 1 59.33 -15.44 -28.29
C MET A 1 58.79 -14.93 -26.96
N ILE A 2 57.50 -14.75 -26.70
CA ILE A 2 56.30 -15.51 -27.11
C ILE A 2 55.14 -14.51 -27.30
N SER A 3 54.55 -14.46 -28.49
CA SER A 3 53.29 -13.74 -28.72
C SER A 3 52.14 -14.67 -28.34
N ILE A 4 51.46 -14.39 -27.22
CA ILE A 4 50.29 -15.14 -26.79
C ILE A 4 49.11 -14.67 -27.63
N ASN A 5 48.75 -15.46 -28.63
CA ASN A 5 47.60 -15.23 -29.50
C ASN A 5 46.35 -15.73 -28.76
N ILE A 6 45.65 -14.84 -28.08
CA ILE A 6 44.41 -15.17 -27.37
C ILE A 6 43.29 -15.23 -28.40
N SER A 7 42.76 -16.44 -28.65
CA SER A 7 41.71 -16.70 -29.63
C SER A 7 40.44 -15.87 -29.34
N PRO A 8 39.82 -15.22 -30.33
CA PRO A 8 38.59 -14.43 -30.16
C PRO A 8 37.39 -15.28 -29.72
N THR A 9 37.49 -16.62 -29.82
CA THR A 9 36.46 -17.55 -29.33
C THR A 9 36.32 -17.58 -27.81
N ILE A 10 37.36 -17.23 -27.05
CA ILE A 10 37.31 -17.24 -25.58
C ILE A 10 36.45 -16.07 -25.05
N TYR A 11 36.48 -14.90 -25.70
CA TYR A 11 35.67 -13.74 -25.33
C TYR A 11 34.17 -13.96 -25.59
N ILE A 12 33.82 -14.69 -26.65
CA ILE A 12 32.42 -14.97 -27.02
C ILE A 12 31.78 -15.95 -26.03
N LEU A 13 32.52 -16.96 -25.54
CA LEU A 13 32.03 -17.90 -24.52
C LEU A 13 31.75 -17.22 -23.18
N SER A 14 32.61 -16.28 -22.76
CA SER A 14 32.43 -15.53 -21.50
C SER A 14 31.21 -14.59 -21.53
N ILE A 15 30.88 -14.00 -22.69
CA ILE A 15 29.68 -13.16 -22.85
C ILE A 15 28.40 -14.00 -22.82
N PHE A 16 28.41 -15.20 -23.40
CA PHE A 16 27.26 -16.13 -23.35
C PHE A 16 26.99 -16.71 -21.94
N LEU A 17 28.02 -16.96 -21.14
CA LEU A 17 27.86 -17.40 -19.74
C LEU A 17 27.33 -16.29 -18.81
N LEU A 18 27.67 -15.02 -19.07
CA LEU A 18 27.15 -13.89 -18.29
C LEU A 18 25.70 -13.54 -18.65
N LEU A 19 25.27 -13.74 -19.91
CA LEU A 19 23.88 -13.50 -20.32
C LEU A 19 22.90 -14.58 -19.82
N SER A 20 23.36 -15.82 -19.62
CA SER A 20 22.50 -16.95 -19.21
C SER A 20 22.26 -17.02 -17.69
N ALA A 21 23.09 -16.37 -16.87
CA ALA A 21 22.93 -16.33 -15.41
C ALA A 21 21.78 -15.39 -14.94
N SER A 22 21.30 -14.50 -15.80
CA SER A 22 20.33 -13.45 -15.40
C SER A 22 18.87 -13.95 -15.36
N LEU A 23 18.54 -15.01 -16.11
CA LEU A 23 17.17 -15.54 -16.22
C LEU A 23 16.85 -16.62 -15.18
N THR A 24 17.85 -17.39 -14.72
CA THR A 24 17.66 -18.51 -13.77
C THR A 24 17.45 -18.06 -12.33
N THR A 25 18.03 -16.92 -11.93
CA THR A 25 17.95 -16.40 -10.56
C THR A 25 16.55 -15.85 -10.21
N SER A 26 15.92 -15.13 -11.14
CA SER A 26 14.56 -14.55 -10.98
C SER A 26 13.49 -15.59 -10.66
N PHE A 27 13.49 -16.71 -11.41
CA PHE A 27 12.54 -17.81 -11.21
C PHE A 27 12.71 -18.46 -9.83
N SER A 28 13.96 -18.52 -9.33
CA SER A 28 14.24 -19.02 -7.99
C SER A 28 13.68 -18.09 -6.90
N ILE A 29 13.74 -16.77 -7.08
CA ILE A 29 13.27 -15.79 -6.08
C ILE A 29 11.75 -15.89 -5.90
N GLN A 30 10.99 -15.91 -7.00
CA GLN A 30 9.53 -16.03 -6.95
C GLN A 30 9.11 -17.34 -6.31
N ASN A 31 9.69 -18.46 -6.73
CA ASN A 31 9.38 -19.78 -6.18
C ASN A 31 9.75 -19.89 -4.68
N ASN A 32 10.89 -19.33 -4.28
CA ASN A 32 11.30 -19.31 -2.87
C ASN A 32 10.35 -18.46 -2.03
N PHE A 33 9.90 -17.31 -2.55
CA PHE A 33 8.92 -16.47 -1.87
C PHE A 33 7.57 -17.16 -1.73
N ILE A 34 7.05 -17.74 -2.81
CA ILE A 34 5.78 -18.49 -2.81
C ILE A 34 5.85 -19.69 -1.87
N LYS A 35 6.94 -20.47 -1.91
CA LYS A 35 7.15 -21.59 -1.00
C LYS A 35 7.21 -21.11 0.46
N CYS A 36 7.88 -19.99 0.72
CA CYS A 36 7.93 -19.42 2.05
C CYS A 36 6.54 -18.98 2.52
N LEU A 37 5.75 -18.31 1.67
CA LEU A 37 4.38 -17.89 1.97
C LEU A 37 3.52 -19.09 2.40
N SER A 38 3.56 -20.18 1.63
CA SER A 38 2.80 -21.41 1.95
C SER A 38 3.21 -22.06 3.26
N ILE A 39 4.46 -21.89 3.71
CA ILE A 39 4.96 -22.45 4.98
C ILE A 39 4.54 -21.57 6.17
N ASN A 40 4.48 -20.24 6.01
CA ASN A 40 4.32 -19.30 7.12
C ASN A 40 2.89 -18.75 7.26
N SER A 41 2.00 -19.02 6.30
CA SER A 41 0.60 -18.63 6.41
C SER A 41 -0.19 -19.67 7.20
N HIS A 42 -1.00 -19.22 8.16
CA HIS A 42 -1.91 -20.10 8.92
C HIS A 42 -3.11 -20.55 8.09
N VAL A 43 -3.42 -19.82 7.02
CA VAL A 43 -4.53 -20.09 6.11
C VAL A 43 -3.97 -20.33 4.70
N PRO A 44 -4.52 -21.26 3.89
CA PRO A 44 -4.07 -21.47 2.52
C PRO A 44 -4.12 -20.18 1.70
N ILE A 45 -3.03 -19.88 0.98
CA ILE A 45 -2.96 -18.74 0.06
C ILE A 45 -3.38 -19.21 -1.34
N PRO A 46 -4.50 -18.70 -1.89
CA PRO A 46 -4.92 -19.06 -3.24
C PRO A 46 -3.92 -18.56 -4.28
N SER A 47 -3.57 -19.38 -5.27
CA SER A 47 -2.67 -18.99 -6.36
C SER A 47 -3.20 -17.79 -7.17
N THR A 48 -4.52 -17.59 -7.18
CA THR A 48 -5.19 -16.43 -7.81
C THR A 48 -4.87 -15.08 -7.15
N THR A 49 -4.18 -15.08 -6.01
CA THR A 49 -3.74 -13.86 -5.30
C THR A 49 -2.27 -13.53 -5.54
N ILE A 50 -1.54 -14.37 -6.28
CA ILE A 50 -0.11 -14.22 -6.54
C ILE A 50 0.09 -14.03 -8.03
N PHE A 51 0.75 -12.93 -8.41
CA PHE A 51 1.04 -12.59 -9.79
C PHE A 51 2.54 -12.43 -10.00
N THR A 52 3.07 -13.20 -10.95
CA THR A 52 4.47 -13.21 -11.37
C THR A 52 4.58 -12.64 -12.79
N PRO A 53 5.78 -12.31 -13.29
CA PRO A 53 5.97 -11.85 -14.66
C PRO A 53 5.47 -12.82 -15.75
N ASN A 54 5.26 -14.10 -15.42
CA ASN A 54 4.66 -15.08 -16.33
C ASN A 54 3.13 -14.97 -16.42
N ASN A 55 2.48 -14.28 -15.49
CA ASN A 55 1.04 -14.03 -15.52
C ASN A 55 0.77 -12.83 -16.43
N SER A 56 0.04 -13.05 -17.53
CA SER A 56 -0.35 -11.97 -18.46
C SER A 56 -1.15 -10.84 -17.80
N SER A 57 -1.83 -11.13 -16.68
CA SER A 57 -2.60 -10.15 -15.90
C SER A 57 -1.75 -9.26 -14.99
N LEU A 58 -0.45 -9.55 -14.78
CA LEU A 58 0.38 -8.81 -13.82
C LEU A 58 0.38 -7.31 -14.12
N ALA A 59 0.66 -6.92 -15.36
CA ALA A 59 0.72 -5.52 -15.75
C ALA A 59 -0.63 -4.83 -15.51
N THR A 60 -1.74 -5.44 -15.95
CA THR A 60 -3.08 -4.90 -15.75
C THR A 60 -3.43 -4.71 -14.28
N ILE A 61 -3.13 -5.68 -13.42
CA ILE A 61 -3.46 -5.60 -11.99
C ILE A 61 -2.52 -4.60 -11.29
N LEU A 62 -1.24 -4.61 -11.64
CA LEU A 62 -0.28 -3.62 -11.12
C LEU A 62 -0.73 -2.20 -11.50
N ASP A 63 -1.09 -1.96 -12.75
CA ASP A 63 -1.43 -0.62 -13.24
C ASP A 63 -2.85 -0.18 -12.83
N SER A 64 -3.76 -1.11 -12.50
CA SER A 64 -5.17 -0.82 -12.18
C SER A 64 -5.40 0.17 -11.03
N ARG A 65 -4.40 0.35 -10.15
CA ARG A 65 -4.43 1.29 -9.02
C ARG A 65 -3.23 2.23 -9.02
N ALA A 66 -2.47 2.29 -10.11
CA ALA A 66 -1.37 3.24 -10.25
C ALA A 66 -1.92 4.57 -10.76
N GLU A 67 -2.09 5.53 -9.85
CA GLU A 67 -2.74 6.80 -10.19
C GLU A 67 -1.80 7.75 -10.94
N ASN A 68 -0.49 7.65 -10.69
CA ASN A 68 0.50 8.37 -11.48
C ASN A 68 0.94 7.54 -12.70
N LEU A 69 0.35 7.84 -13.86
CA LEU A 69 0.61 7.14 -15.13
C LEU A 69 2.06 7.31 -15.63
N ARG A 70 2.80 8.33 -15.20
CA ARG A 70 4.24 8.44 -15.48
C ARG A 70 5.03 7.22 -14.99
N LEU A 71 4.47 6.48 -14.03
CA LEU A 71 5.09 5.34 -13.37
C LEU A 71 4.53 3.98 -13.81
N THR A 72 3.66 3.96 -14.82
CA THR A 72 3.20 2.72 -15.46
C THR A 72 4.00 2.35 -16.71
N GLU A 73 4.77 3.30 -17.26
CA GLU A 73 5.62 3.12 -18.45
C GLU A 73 6.48 1.84 -18.41
N PRO A 74 6.73 1.18 -19.55
CA PRO A 74 7.51 -0.06 -19.60
C PRO A 74 8.95 0.06 -19.10
N SER A 75 9.53 1.27 -19.14
CA SER A 75 10.89 1.56 -18.65
C SER A 75 10.99 1.59 -17.13
N VAL A 76 9.86 1.67 -16.42
CA VAL A 76 9.81 1.80 -14.96
C VAL A 76 10.03 0.42 -14.31
N PRO A 77 10.87 0.30 -13.26
CA PRO A 77 11.10 -0.97 -12.58
C PRO A 77 9.81 -1.63 -12.09
N LYS A 78 9.64 -2.91 -12.41
CA LYS A 78 8.48 -3.72 -11.99
C LYS A 78 8.85 -4.67 -10.84
N PRO A 79 7.91 -5.01 -9.95
CA PRO A 79 8.16 -5.95 -8.88
C PRO A 79 8.45 -7.35 -9.43
N VAL A 80 9.22 -8.14 -8.67
CA VAL A 80 9.45 -9.55 -9.02
C VAL A 80 8.19 -10.40 -8.78
N LEU A 81 7.29 -9.92 -7.92
CA LEU A 81 6.03 -10.57 -7.57
C LEU A 81 5.05 -9.53 -7.00
N LEU A 82 3.78 -9.64 -7.36
CA LEU A 82 2.66 -8.93 -6.76
C LEU A 82 1.80 -9.92 -5.96
N PHE A 83 1.48 -9.58 -4.71
CA PHE A 83 0.65 -10.41 -3.84
C PHE A 83 -0.55 -9.61 -3.32
N THR A 84 -1.76 -10.16 -3.45
CA THR A 84 -3.03 -9.55 -3.02
C THR A 84 -3.65 -10.29 -1.82
N PRO A 85 -3.10 -10.13 -0.60
CA PRO A 85 -3.53 -10.87 0.60
C PRO A 85 -5.03 -10.73 0.89
N LEU A 86 -5.63 -11.79 1.43
CA LEU A 86 -7.08 -11.86 1.74
C LEU A 86 -7.38 -11.75 3.24
N ASN A 87 -6.35 -11.87 4.08
CA ASN A 87 -6.48 -11.77 5.53
C ASN A 87 -5.13 -11.34 6.15
N GLU A 88 -5.14 -11.13 7.46
CA GLU A 88 -4.01 -10.66 8.26
C GLU A 88 -2.84 -11.66 8.24
N SER A 89 -3.13 -12.96 8.31
CA SER A 89 -2.11 -14.02 8.28
C SER A 89 -1.32 -14.04 6.99
N HIS A 90 -1.94 -13.69 5.86
CA HIS A 90 -1.23 -13.56 4.58
C HIS A 90 -0.21 -12.41 4.62
N VAL A 91 -0.56 -11.29 5.25
CA VAL A 91 0.35 -10.14 5.40
C VAL A 91 1.51 -10.49 6.35
N GLN A 92 1.22 -11.18 7.46
CA GLN A 92 2.26 -11.69 8.37
C GLN A 92 3.26 -12.59 7.63
N ALA A 93 2.75 -13.55 6.85
CA ALA A 93 3.60 -14.44 6.04
C ALA A 93 4.46 -13.66 5.05
N ALA A 94 3.90 -12.64 4.37
CA ALA A 94 4.65 -11.81 3.44
C ALA A 94 5.81 -11.06 4.12
N VAL A 95 5.56 -10.45 5.29
CA VAL A 95 6.60 -9.75 6.06
C VAL A 95 7.70 -10.71 6.51
N ILE A 96 7.34 -11.87 7.07
CA ILE A 96 8.29 -12.90 7.52
C ILE A 96 9.15 -13.38 6.34
N CYS A 97 8.52 -13.66 5.20
CA CYS A 97 9.21 -14.18 4.03
C CYS A 97 10.12 -13.17 3.36
N SER A 98 9.70 -11.91 3.26
CA SER A 98 10.54 -10.82 2.78
C SER A 98 11.78 -10.64 3.63
N LYS A 99 11.62 -10.65 4.96
CA LYS A 99 12.75 -10.58 5.89
C LYS A 99 13.69 -11.77 5.75
N LYS A 100 13.15 -12.99 5.68
CA LYS A 100 13.93 -14.24 5.56
C LYS A 100 14.71 -14.30 4.25
N LEU A 101 14.15 -13.77 3.16
CA LEU A 101 14.71 -13.87 1.81
C LEU A 101 15.47 -12.61 1.37
N GLY A 102 15.50 -11.56 2.20
CA GLY A 102 16.16 -10.29 1.85
C GLY A 102 15.49 -9.56 0.69
N ILE A 103 14.17 -9.63 0.58
CA ILE A 103 13.39 -9.02 -0.50
C ILE A 103 12.62 -7.82 0.03
N ASN A 104 12.80 -6.65 -0.60
CA ASN A 104 12.15 -5.43 -0.16
C ASN A 104 10.64 -5.46 -0.44
N ILE A 105 9.84 -4.88 0.45
CA ILE A 105 8.38 -4.78 0.30
C ILE A 105 8.00 -3.34 -0.04
N ARG A 106 7.11 -3.18 -1.02
CA ARG A 106 6.27 -1.98 -1.16
C ARG A 106 4.82 -2.35 -0.87
N PHE A 107 4.24 -1.73 0.15
CA PHE A 107 2.81 -1.90 0.46
C PHE A 107 1.99 -0.92 -0.37
N ARG A 108 0.93 -1.42 -0.99
CA ARG A 108 -0.04 -0.58 -1.70
C ARG A 108 -1.43 -0.72 -1.10
N SER A 109 -2.04 0.42 -0.86
CA SER A 109 -3.45 0.57 -0.48
C SER A 109 -4.22 1.09 -1.71
N GLY A 110 -4.43 2.41 -1.82
CA GLY A 110 -5.11 3.03 -2.95
C GLY A 110 -4.21 3.44 -4.12
N GLY A 111 -2.89 3.42 -3.95
CA GLY A 111 -1.93 3.71 -5.03
C GLY A 111 -1.82 5.18 -5.47
N HIS A 112 -2.30 6.11 -4.64
CA HIS A 112 -2.19 7.57 -4.78
C HIS A 112 -0.81 8.15 -4.41
N ASP A 113 0.23 7.31 -4.30
CA ASP A 113 1.57 7.83 -4.01
C ASP A 113 2.07 8.66 -5.20
N PHE A 114 2.39 9.94 -4.97
CA PHE A 114 2.73 10.87 -6.05
C PHE A 114 4.00 10.46 -6.81
N GLU A 115 4.91 9.73 -6.18
CA GLU A 115 6.12 9.19 -6.80
C GLU A 115 6.07 7.67 -6.95
N GLY A 116 4.86 7.09 -6.88
CA GLY A 116 4.59 5.67 -7.07
C GLY A 116 5.39 4.75 -6.16
N LEU A 117 5.87 5.24 -5.01
CA LEU A 117 6.72 4.49 -4.08
C LEU A 117 6.03 3.25 -3.52
N SER A 118 4.70 3.19 -3.58
CA SER A 118 3.90 2.01 -3.20
C SER A 118 3.91 0.87 -4.23
N TYR A 119 4.38 1.10 -5.45
CA TYR A 119 4.42 0.08 -6.52
C TYR A 119 5.69 0.09 -7.38
N VAL A 120 6.58 1.05 -7.18
CA VAL A 120 7.87 1.18 -7.86
C VAL A 120 9.01 1.30 -6.85
N SER A 121 10.14 0.67 -7.17
CA SER A 121 11.41 0.90 -6.49
C SER A 121 12.55 1.04 -7.49
N PHE A 122 13.19 2.22 -7.49
CA PHE A 122 14.36 2.47 -8.34
C PHE A 122 15.67 2.02 -7.70
N ILE A 123 15.74 2.06 -6.36
CA ILE A 123 16.97 1.85 -5.58
C ILE A 123 17.04 0.47 -4.90
N GLU A 124 15.91 -0.08 -4.48
CA GLU A 124 15.84 -1.33 -3.70
C GLU A 124 15.33 -2.45 -4.60
N LYS A 125 16.25 -3.26 -5.11
CA LYS A 125 15.95 -4.43 -5.96
C LYS A 125 16.61 -5.68 -5.36
N PRO A 126 15.94 -6.87 -5.37
CA PRO A 126 14.58 -7.09 -5.83
C PRO A 126 13.53 -6.55 -4.83
N PHE A 127 12.31 -6.29 -5.31
CA PHE A 127 11.17 -5.89 -4.48
C PHE A 127 9.87 -6.58 -4.90
N VAL A 128 8.97 -6.75 -3.95
CA VAL A 128 7.60 -7.23 -4.15
C VAL A 128 6.60 -6.13 -3.81
N VAL A 129 5.45 -6.18 -4.46
CA VAL A 129 4.31 -5.34 -4.09
C VAL A 129 3.31 -6.19 -3.32
N ILE A 130 2.93 -5.73 -2.14
CA ILE A 130 1.85 -6.31 -1.34
C ILE A 130 0.66 -5.36 -1.44
N ASP A 131 -0.31 -5.73 -2.26
CA ASP A 131 -1.48 -4.91 -2.57
C ASP A 131 -2.65 -5.30 -1.67
N LEU A 132 -2.95 -4.42 -0.72
CA LEU A 132 -3.90 -4.63 0.37
C LEU A 132 -5.34 -4.38 -0.07
N ALA A 133 -5.60 -4.15 -1.35
CA ALA A 133 -6.92 -3.88 -1.91
C ALA A 133 -8.02 -4.85 -1.48
N ASN A 134 -7.71 -6.13 -1.19
CA ASN A 134 -8.72 -7.11 -0.76
C ASN A 134 -9.08 -6.98 0.73
N LEU A 135 -8.24 -6.33 1.53
CA LEU A 135 -8.51 -6.00 2.92
C LEU A 135 -9.29 -4.67 2.98
N ARG A 136 -10.58 -4.71 2.63
CA ARG A 136 -11.44 -3.52 2.47
C ARG A 136 -12.70 -3.50 3.33
N SER A 137 -12.77 -4.35 4.36
CA SER A 137 -13.93 -4.37 5.26
C SER A 137 -14.03 -3.06 6.06
N ILE A 138 -15.25 -2.56 6.21
CA ILE A 138 -15.59 -1.40 7.04
C ILE A 138 -16.73 -1.80 7.97
N SER A 139 -16.55 -1.59 9.27
CA SER A 139 -17.56 -1.84 10.29
C SER A 139 -17.79 -0.58 11.12
N VAL A 140 -18.98 -0.02 11.03
CA VAL A 140 -19.38 1.25 11.67
C VAL A 140 -20.27 0.97 12.87
N ASP A 141 -19.89 1.50 14.02
CA ASP A 141 -20.68 1.46 15.25
C ASP A 141 -21.04 2.88 15.69
N ILE A 142 -22.28 3.28 15.44
CA ILE A 142 -22.81 4.59 15.82
C ILE A 142 -22.98 4.72 17.34
N LYS A 143 -23.15 3.63 18.09
CA LYS A 143 -23.31 3.71 19.55
C LYS A 143 -22.01 4.15 20.23
N THR A 144 -20.88 3.69 19.71
CA THR A 144 -19.54 4.06 20.20
C THR A 144 -18.91 5.19 19.41
N GLU A 145 -19.59 5.69 18.36
CA GLU A 145 -19.07 6.68 17.42
C GLU A 145 -17.70 6.29 16.85
N THR A 146 -17.52 5.01 16.53
CA THR A 146 -16.27 4.49 15.94
C THR A 146 -16.52 3.65 14.70
N ALA A 147 -15.49 3.50 13.88
CA ALA A 147 -15.48 2.52 12.81
C ALA A 147 -14.12 1.83 12.70
N TRP A 148 -14.13 0.53 12.41
CA TRP A 148 -12.94 -0.17 11.92
C TRP A 148 -12.95 -0.13 10.40
N ALA A 149 -11.88 0.39 9.79
CA ALA A 149 -11.69 0.41 8.35
C ALA A 149 -10.37 -0.28 8.00
N GLN A 150 -10.45 -1.38 7.24
CA GLN A 150 -9.25 -2.03 6.70
C GLN A 150 -8.58 -1.14 5.66
N VAL A 151 -7.25 -1.20 5.59
CA VAL A 151 -6.46 -0.21 4.82
C VAL A 151 -6.63 -0.28 3.31
N GLY A 152 -7.16 -1.37 2.76
CA GLY A 152 -7.50 -1.51 1.34
C GLY A 152 -8.78 -0.79 0.94
N ALA A 153 -9.60 -0.36 1.92
CA ALA A 153 -10.74 0.51 1.66
C ALA A 153 -10.27 1.90 1.20
N THR A 154 -11.12 2.54 0.40
CA THR A 154 -10.96 3.91 -0.07
C THR A 154 -11.72 4.88 0.83
N LEU A 155 -11.35 6.17 0.79
CA LEU A 155 -12.06 7.21 1.54
C LEU A 155 -13.53 7.28 1.16
N GLY A 156 -13.85 7.12 -0.13
CA GLY A 156 -15.23 7.08 -0.62
C GLY A 156 -16.05 5.96 0.00
N GLU A 157 -15.49 4.75 0.08
CA GLU A 157 -16.14 3.61 0.76
C GLU A 157 -16.37 3.90 2.25
N VAL A 158 -15.38 4.48 2.94
CA VAL A 158 -15.51 4.86 4.36
C VAL A 158 -16.62 5.91 4.56
N TYR A 159 -16.61 6.98 3.77
CA TYR A 159 -17.64 8.02 3.84
C TYR A 159 -19.03 7.45 3.58
N TYR A 160 -19.16 6.60 2.57
CA TYR A 160 -20.42 5.96 2.22
C TYR A 160 -20.94 5.06 3.33
N SER A 161 -20.10 4.17 3.87
CA SER A 161 -20.48 3.27 4.97
C SER A 161 -20.89 4.01 6.24
N ILE A 162 -20.29 5.16 6.54
CA ILE A 162 -20.72 6.02 7.66
C ILE A 162 -22.10 6.63 7.37
N ALA A 163 -22.28 7.20 6.17
CA ALA A 163 -23.52 7.85 5.76
C ALA A 163 -24.72 6.88 5.71
N GLU A 164 -24.49 5.61 5.34
CA GLU A 164 -25.51 4.55 5.40
C GLU A 164 -26.02 4.30 6.83
N LYS A 165 -25.19 4.51 7.84
CA LYS A 165 -25.56 4.31 9.25
C LYS A 165 -26.09 5.58 9.93
N SER A 166 -25.65 6.76 9.50
CA SER A 166 -26.06 8.02 10.12
C SER A 166 -25.85 9.22 9.20
N LYS A 167 -26.86 10.10 9.13
CA LYS A 167 -26.79 11.39 8.43
C LYS A 167 -26.07 12.49 9.20
N VAL A 168 -25.71 12.24 10.46
CA VAL A 168 -25.11 13.23 11.38
C VAL A 168 -23.73 12.82 11.86
N HIS A 169 -23.12 11.82 11.21
CA HIS A 169 -21.73 11.42 11.44
C HIS A 169 -20.91 11.52 10.15
N GLY A 170 -19.63 11.84 10.30
CA GLY A 170 -18.64 11.84 9.24
C GLY A 170 -17.25 11.47 9.76
N PHE A 171 -16.25 11.59 8.89
CA PHE A 171 -14.84 11.42 9.25
C PHE A 171 -13.98 12.47 8.52
N PRO A 172 -13.10 13.21 9.22
CA PRO A 172 -12.31 14.28 8.61
C PRO A 172 -11.08 13.74 7.87
N ALA A 173 -11.24 13.43 6.57
CA ALA A 173 -10.16 12.97 5.70
C ALA A 173 -10.20 13.67 4.33
N GLY A 174 -9.44 13.15 3.36
CA GLY A 174 -9.21 13.70 2.03
C GLY A 174 -10.44 13.90 1.15
N PHE A 175 -10.31 14.80 0.17
CA PHE A 175 -11.36 15.11 -0.80
C PHE A 175 -11.55 14.00 -1.85
N CYS A 176 -10.47 13.36 -2.29
CA CYS A 176 -10.50 12.43 -3.42
C CYS A 176 -11.02 11.04 -2.96
N PRO A 177 -12.14 10.54 -3.50
CA PRO A 177 -12.76 9.31 -2.99
C PRO A 177 -11.91 8.04 -3.17
N SER A 178 -11.10 7.95 -4.23
CA SER A 178 -10.30 6.76 -4.56
C SER A 178 -9.01 6.62 -3.73
N ILE A 179 -8.66 7.62 -2.92
CA ILE A 179 -7.50 7.53 -2.03
C ILE A 179 -7.73 6.37 -1.05
N GLY A 180 -6.74 5.51 -0.90
CA GLY A 180 -6.77 4.42 0.06
C GLY A 180 -6.49 4.88 1.49
N VAL A 181 -7.27 4.37 2.44
CA VAL A 181 -7.20 4.73 3.87
C VAL A 181 -5.80 4.50 4.43
N GLY A 182 -5.15 3.39 4.02
CA GLY A 182 -3.82 3.00 4.50
C GLY A 182 -2.76 4.07 4.32
N GLY A 183 -2.61 4.59 3.09
CA GLY A 183 -1.64 5.63 2.78
C GLY A 183 -2.05 7.02 3.27
N HIS A 184 -3.35 7.29 3.33
CA HIS A 184 -3.87 8.60 3.68
C HIS A 184 -3.68 8.96 5.15
N ILE A 185 -4.15 8.08 6.05
CA ILE A 185 -4.12 8.34 7.50
C ILE A 185 -2.67 8.37 8.01
N THR A 186 -1.81 7.50 7.49
CA THR A 186 -0.42 7.45 7.96
C THR A 186 0.40 8.68 7.57
N GLY A 187 0.00 9.42 6.53
CA GLY A 187 0.54 10.73 6.17
C GLY A 187 -0.19 11.91 6.82
N GLY A 188 -1.07 11.68 7.80
CA GLY A 188 -1.90 12.70 8.42
C GLY A 188 -3.30 12.76 7.83
N GLY A 189 -3.40 13.20 6.57
CA GLY A 189 -4.64 13.26 5.80
C GLY A 189 -5.54 14.44 6.17
N TYR A 190 -5.79 15.34 5.23
CA TYR A 190 -6.61 16.54 5.45
C TYR A 190 -7.71 16.68 4.40
N GLY A 191 -8.80 17.37 4.75
CA GLY A 191 -9.85 17.73 3.81
C GLY A 191 -10.76 18.83 4.34
N SER A 192 -12.01 18.89 3.87
CA SER A 192 -12.95 20.01 4.15
C SER A 192 -13.23 20.22 5.64
N LEU A 193 -13.13 19.17 6.45
CA LEU A 193 -13.39 19.20 7.88
C LEU A 193 -12.17 19.60 8.73
N LEU A 194 -11.00 19.87 8.13
CA LEU A 194 -9.75 20.09 8.87
C LEU A 194 -9.85 21.19 9.93
N ARG A 195 -10.57 22.27 9.61
CA ARG A 195 -10.66 23.44 10.51
C ARG A 195 -11.48 23.16 11.77
N LYS A 196 -12.35 22.16 11.72
CA LYS A 196 -13.23 21.81 12.84
C LYS A 196 -12.70 20.63 13.66
N TYR A 197 -12.08 19.65 12.99
CA TYR A 197 -11.74 18.37 13.62
C TYR A 197 -10.27 17.94 13.45
N GLY A 198 -9.43 18.73 12.77
CA GLY A 198 -8.05 18.35 12.51
C GLY A 198 -7.90 17.33 11.38
N LEU A 199 -6.79 16.60 11.40
CA LEU A 199 -6.43 15.58 10.41
C LEU A 199 -7.19 14.26 10.63
N ALA A 200 -7.15 13.39 9.63
CA ALA A 200 -7.65 12.02 9.77
C ALA A 200 -6.89 11.28 10.88
N ALA A 201 -5.56 11.47 10.94
CA ALA A 201 -4.68 10.91 11.97
C ALA A 201 -5.00 11.38 13.40
N ASP A 202 -5.49 12.61 13.57
CA ASP A 202 -5.91 13.14 14.87
C ASP A 202 -7.15 12.41 15.41
N ASN A 203 -7.92 11.79 14.52
CA ASN A 203 -9.19 11.12 14.81
C ASN A 203 -9.07 9.58 14.77
N VAL A 204 -7.88 9.05 14.99
CA VAL A 204 -7.63 7.61 15.16
C VAL A 204 -7.52 7.25 16.63
N VAL A 205 -8.21 6.19 17.05
CA VAL A 205 -8.21 5.71 18.44
C VAL A 205 -7.49 4.38 18.64
N ASP A 206 -7.35 3.57 17.58
CA ASP A 206 -6.62 2.29 17.57
C ASP A 206 -6.18 1.92 16.14
N ALA A 207 -5.32 0.92 16.01
CA ALA A 207 -4.87 0.37 14.73
C ALA A 207 -4.46 -1.09 14.88
N LEU A 208 -4.61 -1.88 13.82
CA LEU A 208 -4.00 -3.20 13.71
C LEU A 208 -2.84 -3.13 12.72
N ILE A 209 -1.66 -3.63 13.10
CA ILE A 209 -0.44 -3.61 12.30
C ILE A 209 0.26 -4.97 12.33
N VAL A 210 1.11 -5.22 11.33
CA VAL A 210 2.14 -6.26 11.36
C VAL A 210 3.50 -5.60 11.47
N ASP A 211 4.25 -5.93 12.51
CA ASP A 211 5.60 -5.41 12.72
C ASP A 211 6.66 -6.13 11.86
N SER A 212 7.91 -5.69 11.93
CA SER A 212 9.04 -6.27 11.17
C SER A 212 9.40 -7.71 11.56
N ASN A 213 8.78 -8.29 12.58
CA ASN A 213 8.91 -9.69 12.96
C ASN A 213 7.68 -10.52 12.57
N GLY A 214 6.70 -9.93 11.89
CA GLY A 214 5.46 -10.60 11.51
C GLY A 214 4.44 -10.70 12.65
N ARG A 215 4.61 -9.98 13.75
CA ARG A 215 3.66 -9.99 14.88
C ARG A 215 2.49 -9.06 14.58
N LEU A 216 1.28 -9.55 14.82
CA LEU A 216 0.06 -8.74 14.80
C LEU A 216 -0.03 -7.94 16.10
N LEU A 217 -0.13 -6.62 15.99
CA LEU A 217 -0.19 -5.72 17.13
C LEU A 217 -1.37 -4.75 16.99
N ASP A 218 -2.09 -4.56 18.10
CA ASP A 218 -3.02 -3.46 18.33
C ASP A 218 -2.30 -2.26 18.99
N ARG A 219 -3.01 -1.16 19.28
CA ARG A 219 -2.42 0.00 19.97
C ARG A 219 -1.72 -0.39 21.28
N LYS A 220 -2.39 -1.23 22.08
CA LYS A 220 -1.90 -1.63 23.40
C LYS A 220 -0.57 -2.37 23.30
N SER A 221 -0.47 -3.30 22.35
CA SER A 221 0.71 -4.16 22.17
C SER A 221 1.82 -3.51 21.34
N MET A 222 1.51 -2.54 20.46
CA MET A 222 2.51 -1.77 19.73
C MET A 222 3.17 -0.67 20.56
N GLY A 223 2.49 -0.20 21.61
CA GLY A 223 2.96 0.89 22.46
C GLY A 223 2.69 2.28 21.88
N GLU A 224 2.66 3.29 22.73
CA GLU A 224 2.23 4.64 22.34
C GLU A 224 3.21 5.35 21.39
N ASP A 225 4.51 5.06 21.45
CA ASP A 225 5.50 5.66 20.54
C ASP A 225 5.26 5.22 19.08
N LEU A 226 5.04 3.93 18.88
CA LEU A 226 4.74 3.40 17.54
C LEU A 226 3.36 3.86 17.08
N PHE A 227 2.36 3.89 17.98
CA PHE A 227 1.03 4.41 17.67
C PHE A 227 1.05 5.91 17.32
N TRP A 228 1.94 6.69 17.93
CA TRP A 228 2.20 8.08 17.53
C TRP A 228 2.85 8.14 16.14
N ALA A 229 3.89 7.34 15.90
CA ALA A 229 4.66 7.39 14.65
C ALA A 229 3.80 7.05 13.42
N ILE A 230 2.92 6.07 13.52
CA ILE A 230 2.07 5.67 12.38
C ILE A 230 0.98 6.70 12.04
N ARG A 231 0.71 7.69 12.91
CA ARG A 231 -0.34 8.72 12.74
C ARG A 231 0.24 10.04 12.21
N GLY A 232 0.97 9.98 11.11
CA GLY A 232 1.54 11.17 10.44
C GLY A 232 3.00 11.01 10.01
N GLY A 233 3.71 9.99 10.50
CA GLY A 233 5.11 9.73 10.14
C GLY A 233 5.34 9.17 8.74
N GLY A 234 4.26 8.91 7.98
CA GLY A 234 4.32 8.44 6.61
C GLY A 234 4.36 6.92 6.47
N GLY A 235 3.72 6.44 5.41
CA GLY A 235 3.64 5.01 5.09
C GLY A 235 4.98 4.46 4.61
N GLY A 236 5.17 3.15 4.77
CA GLY A 236 6.37 2.43 4.33
C GLY A 236 7.54 2.43 5.33
N SER A 237 7.42 3.14 6.45
CA SER A 237 8.52 3.29 7.41
C SER A 237 8.42 2.38 8.64
N PHE A 238 7.23 2.27 9.25
CA PHE A 238 7.11 1.78 10.63
C PHE A 238 6.51 0.37 10.76
N ALA A 239 5.52 0.02 9.95
CA ALA A 239 4.84 -1.27 9.99
C ALA A 239 3.94 -1.47 8.76
N ALA A 240 3.46 -2.70 8.57
CA ALA A 240 2.36 -2.96 7.64
C ALA A 240 1.02 -2.75 8.36
N ILE A 241 0.39 -1.60 8.14
CA ILE A 241 -0.91 -1.30 8.76
C ILE A 241 -1.99 -2.14 8.07
N LEU A 242 -2.85 -2.80 8.84
CA LEU A 242 -3.95 -3.63 8.36
C LEU A 242 -5.30 -2.92 8.49
N SER A 243 -5.51 -2.18 9.58
CA SER A 243 -6.78 -1.49 9.85
C SER A 243 -6.59 -0.31 10.78
N TRP A 244 -7.47 0.67 10.64
CA TRP A 244 -7.59 1.79 11.55
C TRP A 244 -8.92 1.72 12.29
N LYS A 245 -8.91 1.96 13.59
CA LYS A 245 -10.11 2.30 14.34
C LYS A 245 -10.21 3.82 14.40
N ILE A 246 -11.17 4.37 13.66
CA ILE A 246 -11.41 5.80 13.54
C ILE A 246 -12.53 6.22 14.48
N LYS A 247 -12.39 7.42 15.05
CA LYS A 247 -13.45 8.12 15.77
C LYS A 247 -14.26 8.95 14.77
N LEU A 248 -15.57 8.73 14.76
CA LEU A 248 -16.49 9.50 13.95
C LEU A 248 -16.70 10.87 14.58
N VAL A 249 -17.00 11.86 13.74
CA VAL A 249 -17.25 13.23 14.16
C VAL A 249 -18.67 13.64 13.81
N ALA A 250 -19.28 14.48 14.64
CA ALA A 250 -20.62 15.00 14.38
C ALA A 250 -20.61 15.91 13.14
N VAL A 251 -21.60 15.78 12.27
CA VAL A 251 -21.87 16.72 11.17
C VAL A 251 -23.33 17.14 11.21
N PRO A 252 -23.67 18.39 10.85
CA PRO A 252 -25.08 18.78 10.76
C PRO A 252 -25.76 18.01 9.64
N GLU A 253 -27.05 17.72 9.80
CA GLU A 253 -27.85 17.03 8.76
C GLU A 253 -27.90 17.83 7.45
N THR A 254 -27.80 19.16 7.53
CA THR A 254 -27.72 20.06 6.38
C THR A 254 -26.37 20.78 6.36
N VAL A 255 -25.66 20.67 5.24
CA VAL A 255 -24.43 21.43 4.94
C VAL A 255 -24.67 22.33 3.73
N THR A 256 -24.04 23.50 3.69
CA THR A 256 -24.10 24.44 2.56
C THR A 256 -22.75 24.49 1.87
N VAL A 257 -22.75 24.36 0.54
CA VAL A 257 -21.55 24.49 -0.31
C VAL A 257 -21.79 25.60 -1.33
N PHE A 258 -20.73 26.32 -1.70
CA PHE A 258 -20.78 27.32 -2.77
C PHE A 258 -19.44 27.35 -3.50
N THR A 259 -19.49 27.70 -4.79
CA THR A 259 -18.31 27.94 -5.62
C THR A 259 -18.49 29.29 -6.29
N VAL A 260 -17.58 30.23 -6.03
CA VAL A 260 -17.58 31.55 -6.67
C VAL A 260 -16.34 31.66 -7.55
N THR A 261 -16.55 31.71 -8.86
CA THR A 261 -15.48 31.94 -9.84
C THR A 261 -15.21 33.43 -9.96
N ARG A 262 -13.94 33.84 -9.83
CA ARG A 262 -13.52 35.23 -10.05
C ARG A 262 -12.54 35.28 -11.23
N ASN A 263 -12.86 36.09 -12.23
CA ASN A 263 -11.93 36.42 -13.32
C ASN A 263 -11.15 37.69 -12.93
N GLN A 264 -9.93 37.87 -13.47
CA GLN A 264 -9.06 39.03 -13.18
C GLN A 264 -9.75 40.38 -13.41
N ASP A 265 -10.75 40.46 -14.29
CA ASP A 265 -11.49 41.69 -14.60
C ASP A 265 -12.58 42.07 -13.59
N THR A 266 -12.79 41.27 -12.55
CA THR A 266 -13.83 41.53 -11.54
C THR A 266 -13.34 42.60 -10.56
N LYS A 267 -13.36 43.87 -10.98
CA LYS A 267 -13.16 45.02 -10.09
C LYS A 267 -14.27 45.03 -9.04
N LEU A 268 -13.86 45.06 -7.76
CA LEU A 268 -14.75 45.29 -6.63
C LEU A 268 -15.37 46.68 -6.78
N LEU A 269 -16.70 46.74 -6.84
CA LEU A 269 -17.47 47.95 -6.51
C LEU A 269 -17.48 48.13 -4.99
#